data_AF-A0A5N0EPP9-F1
#
_entry.id   AF-A0A5N0EPP9-F1
#
_cell.length_a   1.000
_cell.length_b   1.000
_cell.length_c   1.000
_cell.angle_alpha   90.00
_cell.angle_beta   90.00
_cell.angle_gamma   90.00
#
_symmetry.space_group_name_H-M   'P 1'
#
loop_
_entity.id
_entity.type
_entity.pdbx_description
1 polymer ?
#
loop_
_entity_poly.entity_id
_entity_poly.type
_entity_poly.pdbx_seq_one_letter_code
_entity_poly.pdbx_strand_id
1 'polypeptide(L)'
;MLAHSYRTYFFGRVLADLDGACYDDELVYVSCLLHDLNLEHPTPGSCFAVTGAERAARFVSAAGATPDRTQAIATAITTHITPGNGNDDLSIPGRFIYAGASADVIGARISELDPTWVNELLELHPRHNFTKHMITAMTNEAKAMPQGRTRWLNTHTGLLQLIRFAPFAE
;
A
#
# COMPACT_ATOMS: atom_id res chain seq x y z
N MET A 1 9.76 2.35 -5.41
CA MET A 1 8.80 1.52 -4.62
C MET A 1 9.24 1.28 -3.18
N LEU A 2 10.49 0.94 -2.87
CA LEU A 2 10.91 0.69 -1.48
C LEU A 2 10.65 1.86 -0.50
N ALA A 3 10.98 3.10 -0.88
CA ALA A 3 10.69 4.28 -0.04
C ALA A 3 9.20 4.46 0.23
N HIS A 4 8.34 4.13 -0.74
CA HIS A 4 6.89 4.11 -0.56
C HIS A 4 6.48 3.06 0.48
N SER A 5 7.04 1.85 0.43
CA SER A 5 6.76 0.83 1.45
C SER A 5 7.11 1.29 2.87
N TYR A 6 8.22 2.01 3.06
CA TYR A 6 8.54 2.59 4.36
C TYR A 6 7.54 3.66 4.79
N ARG A 7 7.20 4.60 3.90
CA ARG A 7 6.21 5.63 4.19
C ARG A 7 4.83 5.03 4.47
N THR A 8 4.41 4.01 3.74
CA THR A 8 3.18 3.25 3.97
C THR A 8 3.15 2.68 5.40
N TYR A 9 4.25 2.10 5.88
CA TYR A 9 4.31 1.62 7.25
C TYR A 9 4.18 2.77 8.28
N PHE A 10 4.95 3.85 8.12
CA PHE A 10 4.93 4.96 9.08
C PHE A 10 3.60 5.71 9.10
N PHE A 11 3.00 5.96 7.94
CA PHE A 11 1.65 6.52 7.86
C PHE A 11 0.61 5.58 8.47
N GLY A 12 0.67 4.28 8.18
CA GLY A 12 -0.22 3.30 8.79
C GLY A 12 -0.12 3.30 10.31
N ARG A 13 1.11 3.38 10.84
CA ARG A 13 1.40 3.38 12.28
C ARG A 13 0.80 4.61 12.97
N VAL A 14 1.08 5.82 12.47
CA VAL A 14 0.54 7.03 13.11
C VAL A 14 -0.99 7.11 13.01
N LEU A 15 -1.59 6.63 11.91
CA LEU A 15 -3.04 6.55 11.78
C LEU A 15 -3.66 5.52 12.73
N ALA A 16 -3.02 4.36 12.90
CA ALA A 16 -3.45 3.35 13.87
C ALA A 16 -3.35 3.85 15.31
N ASP A 17 -2.30 4.61 15.64
CA ASP A 17 -2.15 5.26 16.95
C ASP A 17 -3.28 6.29 17.21
N LEU A 18 -3.61 7.11 16.21
CA LEU A 18 -4.75 8.05 16.29
C LEU A 18 -6.10 7.34 16.48
N ASP A 19 -6.26 6.18 15.85
CA ASP A 19 -7.49 5.37 15.92
C ASP A 19 -7.53 4.44 17.15
N GLY A 20 -6.46 4.40 17.96
CA GLY A 20 -6.35 3.50 19.12
C GLY A 20 -6.30 2.02 18.76
N ALA A 21 -5.87 1.67 17.55
CA ALA A 21 -5.87 0.31 17.03
C ALA A 21 -4.62 -0.47 17.46
N CYS A 22 -4.82 -1.68 17.97
CA CYS A 22 -3.72 -2.61 18.31
C CYS A 22 -3.45 -3.56 17.14
N TYR A 23 -2.19 -3.69 16.73
CA TYR A 23 -1.80 -4.54 15.60
C TYR A 23 -0.46 -5.27 15.87
N ASP A 24 -0.19 -6.34 15.13
CA ASP A 24 1.13 -7.01 15.14
C ASP A 24 2.11 -6.18 14.29
N ASP A 25 3.04 -5.48 14.96
CA ASP A 25 3.98 -4.53 14.34
C ASP A 25 4.88 -5.18 13.29
N GLU A 26 5.39 -6.38 13.56
CA GLU A 26 6.25 -7.10 12.62
C GLU A 26 5.45 -7.54 11.38
N LEU A 27 4.23 -8.05 11.59
CA LEU A 27 3.37 -8.50 10.50
C LEU A 27 2.99 -7.36 9.56
N VAL A 28 2.58 -6.20 10.10
CA VAL A 28 2.24 -5.05 9.25
C VAL A 28 3.47 -4.45 8.60
N TYR A 29 4.61 -4.40 9.29
CA TYR A 29 5.88 -3.91 8.72
C TYR A 29 6.31 -4.76 7.52
N VAL A 30 6.38 -6.08 7.69
CA VAL A 30 6.73 -7.00 6.60
C VAL A 30 5.72 -6.92 5.47
N SER A 31 4.43 -6.83 5.79
CA SER A 31 3.39 -6.70 4.75
C SER A 31 3.53 -5.39 3.96
N CYS A 32 3.83 -4.27 4.61
CA CYS A 32 4.09 -2.98 3.95
C CYS A 32 5.32 -3.06 3.02
N LEU A 33 6.39 -3.73 3.45
CA LEU A 33 7.59 -3.93 2.62
C LEU A 33 7.32 -4.74 1.35
N LEU A 34 6.34 -5.65 1.39
CA LEU A 34 6.11 -6.62 0.31
C LEU A 34 4.83 -6.35 -0.52
N HIS A 35 3.99 -5.37 -0.15
CA HIS A 35 2.66 -5.23 -0.75
C HIS A 35 2.67 -4.94 -2.27
N ASP A 36 3.73 -4.30 -2.77
CA ASP A 36 3.87 -3.89 -4.16
C ASP A 36 4.87 -4.74 -4.97
N LEU A 37 5.29 -5.91 -4.46
CA LEU A 37 6.31 -6.78 -5.11
C LEU A 37 6.07 -7.09 -6.60
N ASN A 38 4.83 -7.01 -7.07
CA ASN A 38 4.46 -7.32 -8.45
C ASN A 38 3.86 -6.13 -9.21
N LEU A 39 3.85 -4.93 -8.64
CA LEU A 39 3.21 -3.76 -9.27
C LEU A 39 3.98 -3.25 -10.49
N GLU A 40 5.32 -3.26 -10.43
CA GLU A 40 6.20 -2.78 -11.53
C GLU A 40 6.29 -3.78 -12.71
N HIS A 41 5.91 -5.04 -12.48
CA HIS A 41 6.01 -6.13 -13.45
C HIS A 41 4.67 -6.88 -13.56
N PRO A 42 3.64 -6.23 -14.12
CA PRO A 42 2.29 -6.77 -14.13
C PRO A 42 2.21 -8.10 -14.89
N THR A 43 1.39 -9.02 -14.39
CA THR A 43 1.18 -10.34 -15.00
C THR A 43 -0.14 -10.32 -15.79
N PRO A 44 -0.14 -10.58 -17.10
CA PRO A 44 -1.37 -10.56 -17.90
C PRO A 44 -2.45 -11.47 -17.31
N GLY A 45 -3.65 -10.93 -17.11
CA GLY A 45 -4.79 -11.67 -16.57
C GLY A 45 -4.77 -11.92 -15.05
N SER A 46 -3.80 -11.38 -14.31
CA SER A 46 -3.72 -11.52 -12.84
C SER A 46 -3.55 -10.17 -12.16
N CYS A 47 -4.21 -10.00 -11.00
CA CYS A 47 -4.06 -8.80 -10.20
C CYS A 47 -2.70 -8.78 -9.48
N PHE A 48 -1.96 -7.68 -9.59
CA PHE A 48 -0.63 -7.55 -8.97
C PHE A 48 -0.65 -7.85 -7.47
N ALA A 49 -1.69 -7.46 -6.73
CA ALA A 49 -1.78 -7.71 -5.30
C ALA A 49 -1.98 -9.20 -4.98
N VAL A 50 -2.63 -9.98 -5.86
CA VAL A 50 -2.76 -11.43 -5.71
C VAL A 50 -1.43 -12.11 -6.01
N THR A 51 -0.83 -11.81 -7.16
CA THR A 51 0.47 -12.39 -7.54
C THR A 51 1.60 -11.93 -6.58
N GLY A 52 1.52 -10.71 -6.08
CA GLY A 52 2.40 -10.15 -5.06
C GLY A 52 2.25 -10.88 -3.73
N ALA A 53 1.02 -11.15 -3.29
CA ALA A 53 0.74 -11.93 -2.08
C ALA A 53 1.29 -13.36 -2.17
N GLU A 54 1.15 -14.03 -3.31
CA GLU A 54 1.72 -15.37 -3.53
C GLU A 54 3.26 -15.37 -3.47
N ARG A 55 3.89 -14.33 -4.03
CA ARG A 55 5.35 -14.14 -3.97
C ARG A 55 5.81 -13.86 -2.54
N ALA A 56 5.12 -12.97 -1.84
CA ALA A 56 5.39 -12.64 -0.45
C ALA A 56 5.24 -13.87 0.45
N ALA A 57 4.18 -14.68 0.25
CA ALA A 57 3.95 -15.90 1.00
C ALA A 57 5.11 -16.90 0.86
N ARG A 58 5.60 -17.12 -0.36
CA ARG A 58 6.79 -17.95 -0.60
C ARG A 58 8.04 -17.38 0.06
N PHE A 59 8.24 -16.07 -0.02
CA PHE A 59 9.38 -15.39 0.58
C PHE A 59 9.41 -15.54 2.11
N VAL A 60 8.31 -15.21 2.79
CA VAL A 60 8.25 -15.26 4.26
C VAL A 60 8.23 -16.68 4.80
N SER A 61 7.60 -17.62 4.08
CA SER A 61 7.64 -19.04 4.44
C SER A 61 9.05 -19.60 4.33
N ALA A 62 9.79 -19.27 3.26
CA ALA A 62 11.20 -19.63 3.12
C ALA A 62 12.09 -19.00 4.20
N ALA A 63 11.69 -17.84 4.73
CA ALA A 63 12.34 -17.17 5.86
C ALA A 63 11.94 -17.72 7.24
N GLY A 64 11.08 -18.76 7.31
CA GLY A 64 10.69 -19.43 8.55
C GLY A 64 9.41 -18.92 9.21
N ALA A 65 8.61 -18.08 8.53
CA ALA A 65 7.30 -17.68 9.02
C ALA A 65 6.38 -18.90 9.17
N THR A 66 5.56 -18.90 10.23
CA THR A 66 4.54 -19.94 10.43
C THR A 66 3.49 -19.91 9.32
N PRO A 67 2.75 -21.00 9.09
CA PRO A 67 1.65 -21.02 8.13
C PRO A 67 0.63 -19.90 8.38
N ASP A 68 0.28 -19.64 9.65
CA ASP A 68 -0.68 -18.60 10.03
C ASP A 68 -0.15 -17.19 9.72
N ARG A 69 1.12 -16.90 10.05
CA ARG A 69 1.74 -15.61 9.69
C ARG A 69 1.85 -15.44 8.18
N THR A 70 2.22 -16.50 7.48
CA THR A 70 2.30 -16.51 6.00
C THR A 70 0.94 -16.18 5.38
N GLN A 71 -0.12 -16.83 5.87
CA GLN A 71 -1.49 -16.60 5.41
C GLN A 71 -1.95 -15.17 5.74
N ALA A 72 -1.64 -14.66 6.93
CA ALA A 72 -2.01 -13.32 7.35
C ALA A 72 -1.34 -12.25 6.49
N ILE A 73 -0.04 -12.37 6.21
CA ILE A 73 0.72 -11.47 5.32
C ILE A 73 0.14 -11.53 3.90
N ALA A 74 -0.08 -12.73 3.35
CA ALA A 74 -0.67 -12.89 2.03
C ALA A 74 -2.07 -12.26 1.93
N THR A 75 -2.88 -12.40 2.98
CA THR A 75 -4.23 -11.82 3.04
C THR A 75 -4.15 -10.29 3.12
N ALA A 76 -3.25 -9.75 3.94
CA ALA A 76 -3.04 -8.32 4.08
C ALA A 76 -2.65 -7.69 2.73
N ILE A 77 -1.66 -8.28 2.06
CA ILE A 77 -1.22 -7.84 0.73
C ILE A 77 -2.32 -8.03 -0.32
N THR A 78 -3.08 -9.12 -0.29
CA THR A 78 -4.16 -9.32 -1.25
C THR A 78 -5.21 -8.22 -1.12
N THR A 79 -5.52 -7.78 0.09
CA THR A 79 -6.66 -6.90 0.39
C THR A 79 -6.30 -5.41 0.45
N HIS A 80 -5.02 -5.03 0.46
CA HIS A 80 -4.59 -3.63 0.67
C HIS A 80 -5.04 -2.62 -0.39
N ILE A 81 -5.47 -3.08 -1.58
CA ILE A 81 -5.97 -2.23 -2.66
C ILE A 81 -7.49 -2.38 -2.88
N THR A 82 -8.19 -3.06 -1.96
CA THR A 82 -9.64 -3.18 -2.05
C THR A 82 -10.28 -1.82 -1.69
N PRO A 83 -11.06 -1.20 -2.60
CA PRO A 83 -11.70 0.08 -2.34
C PRO A 83 -12.61 0.01 -1.11
N GLY A 84 -12.57 1.04 -0.26
CA GLY A 84 -13.43 1.14 0.93
C GLY A 84 -12.88 0.48 2.20
N ASN A 85 -11.73 -0.20 2.14
CA ASN A 85 -11.14 -0.88 3.31
C ASN A 85 -10.57 0.06 4.39
N GLY A 86 -10.41 1.37 4.12
CA GLY A 86 -9.65 2.30 4.97
C GLY A 86 -10.40 3.04 6.07
N ASN A 87 -11.74 2.91 6.15
CA ASN A 87 -12.55 3.66 7.13
C ASN A 87 -12.92 2.83 8.37
N ASP A 88 -12.26 1.68 8.54
CA ASP A 88 -12.63 0.67 9.53
C ASP A 88 -11.44 0.35 10.45
N ASP A 89 -11.65 -0.59 11.37
CA ASP A 89 -10.67 -1.13 12.32
C ASP A 89 -9.28 -1.43 11.74
N LEU A 90 -8.30 -0.57 12.07
CA LEU A 90 -6.89 -0.68 11.64
C LEU A 90 -6.12 -1.77 12.37
N SER A 91 -6.72 -2.51 13.32
CA SER A 91 -6.13 -3.74 13.86
C SER A 91 -6.01 -4.83 12.79
N ILE A 92 -6.80 -4.74 11.72
CA ILE A 92 -6.75 -5.64 10.58
C ILE A 92 -5.58 -5.25 9.66
N PRO A 93 -4.58 -6.12 9.43
CA PRO A 93 -3.37 -5.76 8.68
C PRO A 93 -3.60 -5.22 7.27
N GLY A 94 -4.57 -5.76 6.53
CA GLY A 94 -4.89 -5.25 5.18
C GLY A 94 -5.43 -3.82 5.19
N ARG A 95 -6.14 -3.42 6.26
CA ARG A 95 -6.69 -2.06 6.43
C ARG A 95 -5.60 -1.09 6.88
N PHE A 96 -4.71 -1.52 7.77
CA PHE A 96 -3.50 -0.77 8.13
C PHE A 96 -2.69 -0.38 6.90
N ILE A 97 -2.38 -1.36 6.03
CA ILE A 97 -1.60 -1.11 4.81
C ILE A 97 -2.38 -0.21 3.85
N TYR A 98 -3.69 -0.45 3.68
CA TYR A 98 -4.56 0.41 2.86
C TYR A 98 -4.49 1.86 3.32
N ALA A 99 -4.61 2.12 4.63
CA ALA A 99 -4.61 3.46 5.20
C ALA A 99 -3.26 4.16 4.96
N GLY A 100 -2.15 3.48 5.28
CA GLY A 100 -0.81 4.01 5.06
C GLY A 100 -0.48 4.26 3.58
N ALA A 101 -0.84 3.32 2.71
CA ALA A 101 -0.60 3.45 1.27
C ALA A 101 -1.47 4.57 0.67
N SER A 102 -2.73 4.69 1.11
CA SER A 102 -3.62 5.77 0.67
C SER A 102 -3.13 7.14 1.14
N ALA A 103 -2.59 7.24 2.36
CA ALA A 103 -1.95 8.47 2.82
C ALA A 103 -0.81 8.88 1.90
N ASP A 104 0.12 7.97 1.57
CA ASP A 104 1.26 8.31 0.72
C ASP A 104 0.89 8.53 -0.77
N VAL A 105 -0.08 7.78 -1.28
CA VAL A 105 -0.40 7.76 -2.72
C VAL A 105 -1.37 8.87 -3.11
N ILE A 106 -2.35 9.19 -2.27
CA ILE A 106 -3.40 10.18 -2.57
C ILE A 106 -3.56 11.26 -1.50
N GLY A 107 -2.74 11.27 -0.45
CA GLY A 107 -2.87 12.24 0.66
C GLY A 107 -4.06 11.98 1.57
N ALA A 108 -4.61 10.76 1.57
CA ALA A 108 -5.74 10.42 2.44
C ALA A 108 -5.36 10.63 3.91
N ARG A 109 -6.25 11.27 4.68
CA ARG A 109 -6.06 11.54 6.12
C ARG A 109 -4.80 12.34 6.49
N ILE A 110 -4.06 12.89 5.53
CA ILE A 110 -2.82 13.63 5.82
C ILE A 110 -3.09 14.90 6.64
N SER A 111 -4.29 15.47 6.53
CA SER A 111 -4.75 16.63 7.32
C SER A 111 -4.93 16.33 8.81
N GLU A 112 -4.95 15.06 9.20
CA GLU A 112 -5.02 14.63 10.60
C GLU A 112 -3.62 14.56 11.25
N LEU A 113 -2.56 14.64 10.45
CA LEU A 113 -1.17 14.46 10.89
C LEU A 113 -0.45 15.79 11.08
N ASP A 114 0.60 15.79 11.91
CA ASP A 114 1.49 16.95 12.05
C ASP A 114 2.28 17.18 10.74
N PRO A 115 2.12 18.33 10.07
CA PRO A 115 2.82 18.60 8.82
C PRO A 115 4.35 18.60 8.96
N THR A 116 4.88 18.92 10.13
CA THR A 116 6.32 18.88 10.42
C THR A 116 6.83 17.45 10.35
N TRP A 117 6.14 16.53 11.04
CA TRP A 117 6.46 15.11 11.02
C TRP A 117 6.32 14.50 9.62
N VAL A 118 5.29 14.90 8.87
CA VAL A 118 5.14 14.47 7.47
C VAL A 118 6.34 14.87 6.62
N ASN A 119 6.83 16.12 6.78
CA ASN A 119 8.01 16.59 6.07
C ASN A 119 9.28 15.82 6.48
N GLU A 120 9.49 15.59 7.78
CA GLU A 120 10.62 14.79 8.28
C GLU A 120 10.62 13.36 7.71
N LEU A 121 9.45 12.72 7.64
CA LEU A 121 9.31 11.40 7.02
C LEU A 121 9.65 11.42 5.53
N LEU A 122 9.24 12.47 4.81
CA LEU A 122 9.54 12.63 3.38
C LEU A 122 11.02 12.96 3.14
N GLU A 123 11.70 13.64 4.05
CA GLU A 123 13.14 13.85 4.00
C GLU A 123 13.92 12.54 4.23
N LEU A 124 13.46 11.72 5.19
CA LEU A 124 14.08 10.42 5.50
C LEU A 124 13.82 9.37 4.40
N HIS A 125 12.63 9.41 3.81
CA HIS A 125 12.21 8.51 2.73
C HIS A 125 11.68 9.32 1.53
N PRO A 126 12.58 9.91 0.70
CA PRO A 126 12.17 10.77 -0.39
C PRO A 126 11.32 10.07 -1.45
N ARG A 127 10.50 10.86 -2.14
CA ARG A 127 9.54 10.37 -3.15
C ARG A 127 10.21 10.06 -4.48
N HIS A 128 11.13 10.91 -4.96
CA HIS A 128 11.93 10.63 -6.16
C HIS A 128 11.09 10.31 -7.41
N ASN A 129 10.27 11.27 -7.86
CA ASN A 129 9.34 11.09 -8.98
C ASN A 129 8.29 9.99 -8.75
N PHE A 130 7.89 9.78 -7.50
CA PHE A 130 6.95 8.74 -7.09
C PHE A 130 5.62 8.87 -7.82
N THR A 131 5.07 10.09 -7.92
CA THR A 131 3.77 10.32 -8.58
C THR A 131 3.77 9.81 -10.02
N LYS A 132 4.83 10.14 -10.79
CA LYS A 132 4.96 9.68 -12.18
C LYS A 132 5.11 8.17 -12.26
N HIS A 133 5.90 7.59 -11.36
CA HIS A 133 6.13 6.15 -11.30
C HIS A 133 4.85 5.38 -10.98
N MET A 134 4.11 5.79 -9.95
CA MET A 134 2.84 5.18 -9.55
C MET A 134 1.77 5.27 -10.64
N ILE A 135 1.60 6.43 -11.27
CA ILE A 135 0.65 6.57 -12.39
C ILE A 135 1.00 5.59 -13.51
N THR A 136 2.29 5.44 -13.81
CA THR A 136 2.78 4.51 -14.84
C THR A 136 2.49 3.06 -14.46
N ALA A 137 2.82 2.66 -13.23
CA ALA A 137 2.63 1.31 -12.75
C ALA A 137 1.15 0.92 -12.70
N MET A 138 0.29 1.79 -12.12
CA MET A 138 -1.17 1.59 -12.09
C MET A 138 -1.77 1.53 -13.50
N THR A 139 -1.26 2.33 -14.43
CA THR A 139 -1.72 2.29 -15.84
C THR A 139 -1.34 0.97 -16.51
N ASN A 140 -0.12 0.47 -16.28
CA ASN A 140 0.36 -0.77 -16.87
C ASN A 140 -0.37 -1.99 -16.30
N GLU A 141 -0.60 -2.02 -14.98
CA GLU A 141 -1.41 -3.04 -14.33
C GLU A 141 -2.85 -3.05 -14.87
N ALA A 142 -3.48 -1.87 -15.00
CA ALA A 142 -4.84 -1.76 -15.57
C ALA A 142 -4.94 -2.21 -17.04
N LYS A 143 -3.84 -2.19 -17.80
CA LYS A 143 -3.76 -2.75 -19.15
C LYS A 143 -3.57 -4.27 -19.12
N ALA A 144 -2.75 -4.79 -18.22
CA ALA A 144 -2.47 -6.21 -18.07
C ALA A 144 -3.66 -6.99 -17.50
N MET A 145 -4.46 -6.36 -16.62
CA MET A 145 -5.65 -6.95 -16.04
C MET A 145 -6.89 -6.02 -16.23
N PRO A 146 -7.50 -6.02 -17.43
CA PRO A 146 -8.60 -5.09 -17.77
C PRO A 146 -9.89 -5.28 -16.96
N GLN A 147 -10.07 -6.43 -16.31
CA GLN A 147 -11.21 -6.69 -15.42
C GLN A 147 -10.80 -6.63 -13.93
N GLY A 148 -9.60 -6.13 -13.63
CA GLY A 148 -9.04 -6.09 -12.29
C GLY A 148 -9.37 -4.83 -11.50
N ARG A 149 -9.04 -4.87 -10.20
CA ARG A 149 -9.26 -3.78 -9.24
C ARG A 149 -8.59 -2.47 -9.66
N THR A 150 -7.35 -2.52 -10.15
CA THR A 150 -6.63 -1.32 -10.58
C THR A 150 -7.31 -0.65 -11.78
N ARG A 151 -7.83 -1.43 -12.74
CA ARG A 151 -8.60 -0.87 -13.86
C ARG A 151 -9.89 -0.21 -13.35
N TRP A 152 -10.60 -0.87 -12.44
CA TRP A 152 -11.82 -0.32 -11.84
C TRP A 152 -11.55 0.99 -11.10
N LEU A 153 -10.51 1.05 -10.26
CA LEU A 153 -10.08 2.25 -9.53
C LEU A 153 -9.74 3.39 -10.50
N ASN A 154 -8.93 3.12 -11.52
CA ASN A 154 -8.52 4.14 -12.48
C ASN A 154 -9.71 4.76 -13.23
N THR A 155 -10.79 4.01 -13.48
CA THR A 155 -11.93 4.49 -14.27
C THR A 155 -13.12 4.99 -13.45
N HIS A 156 -13.31 4.51 -12.21
CA HIS A 156 -14.52 4.80 -11.42
C HIS A 156 -14.27 5.70 -10.21
N THR A 157 -13.04 5.78 -9.69
CA THR A 157 -12.75 6.62 -8.51
C THR A 157 -11.91 7.85 -8.84
N GLY A 158 -11.40 7.95 -10.07
CA GLY A 158 -10.48 9.02 -10.45
C GLY A 158 -9.10 8.88 -9.82
N LEU A 159 -8.70 7.65 -9.41
CA LEU A 159 -7.44 7.37 -8.71
C LEU A 159 -6.22 8.07 -9.33
N LEU A 160 -6.06 8.03 -10.65
CA LEU A 160 -4.90 8.64 -11.32
C LEU A 160 -4.86 10.17 -11.16
N GLN A 161 -6.01 10.84 -11.02
CA GLN A 161 -6.08 12.27 -10.73
C GLN A 161 -5.75 12.54 -9.27
N LEU A 162 -6.28 11.72 -8.35
CA LEU A 162 -5.94 11.82 -6.93
C LEU A 162 -4.42 11.67 -6.70
N ILE A 163 -3.78 10.72 -7.37
CA ILE A 163 -2.31 10.55 -7.32
C ILE A 163 -1.60 11.81 -7.84
N ARG A 164 -2.07 12.35 -8.97
CA ARG A 164 -1.47 13.53 -9.61
C ARG A 164 -1.54 14.79 -8.73
N PHE A 165 -2.60 14.93 -7.95
CA PHE A 165 -2.83 16.09 -7.09
C PHE A 165 -2.58 15.79 -5.61
N ALA A 166 -1.90 14.68 -5.29
CA ALA A 166 -1.51 14.37 -3.93
C ALA A 166 -0.65 15.53 -3.35
N PRO A 167 -0.84 15.90 -2.07
CA PRO A 167 -0.29 17.12 -1.48
C PRO A 167 1.18 16.96 -1.04
N PHE A 168 2.01 16.32 -1.87
CA PHE A 168 3.41 16.05 -1.58
C PHE A 168 4.33 16.66 -2.62
N ALA A 169 5.47 17.19 -2.15
CA ALA A 169 6.58 17.54 -3.03
C ALA A 169 7.28 16.27 -3.56
N GLU A 170 7.98 16.37 -4.69
CA GLU A 170 8.73 15.26 -5.31
C GLU A 170 10.22 15.25 -4.96
#